data_AF-A0A8A3S5Q3-F1
#
_entry.id   AF-A0A8A3S5Q3-F1
#
_cell.length_a   1.000
_cell.length_b   1.000
_cell.length_c   1.000
_cell.angle_alpha   90.00
_cell.angle_beta   90.00
_cell.angle_gamma   90.00
#
_symmetry.space_group_name_H-M   'P 1'
#
loop_
_entity.id
_entity.type
_entity.pdbx_description
1 polymer ?
#
loop_
_entity_poly.entity_id
_entity_poly.type
_entity_poly.pdbx_seq_one_letter_code
_entity_poly.pdbx_strand_id
1 'polypeptide(L)'
;MRIVRSIRHKSCADGTQMKEFVLSAPLTAEFFSYLKDFGTVTAMPGVGEGFYTFEKPDCFSIKGFAGDTTVEVRFRREVIDLTADFLYSLFALYRDGDPDLRTLKRREAALMTRVHEHLYGR
;
A
#
# COMPACT_ATOMS: atom_id res chain seq x y z
N MET A 1 -1.57 -8.26 10.56
CA MET A 1 -1.07 -6.88 10.81
C MET A 1 -2.09 -5.82 10.37
N ARG A 2 -2.45 -4.78 11.15
CA ARG A 2 -3.44 -3.75 10.72
C ARG A 2 -2.95 -2.31 10.89
N ILE A 3 -3.46 -1.37 10.10
CA ILE A 3 -3.26 0.08 10.32
C ILE A 3 -4.07 0.50 11.55
N VAL A 4 -3.40 1.15 12.50
CA VAL A 4 -4.00 1.68 13.74
C VAL A 4 -4.46 3.12 13.56
N ARG A 5 -3.56 3.96 13.03
CA ARG A 5 -3.83 5.39 12.80
C ARG A 5 -2.84 5.95 11.78
N SER A 6 -3.20 7.08 11.18
CA SER A 6 -2.25 7.89 10.43
C SER A 6 -1.68 8.98 11.33
N ILE A 7 -0.38 9.24 11.22
CA ILE A 7 0.35 10.14 12.14
C ILE A 7 0.98 11.36 11.44
N ARG A 8 1.14 11.32 10.12
CA ARG A 8 1.71 12.44 9.35
C ARG A 8 1.12 12.48 7.97
N HIS A 9 0.62 13.65 7.54
CA HIS A 9 0.11 13.89 6.18
C HIS A 9 0.91 15.01 5.53
N LYS A 10 1.31 14.83 4.28
CA LYS A 10 2.06 15.83 3.52
C LYS A 10 1.59 15.84 2.06
N SER A 11 1.26 17.02 1.56
CA SER A 11 1.10 17.24 0.12
C SER A 11 2.47 17.40 -0.51
N CYS A 12 2.74 16.65 -1.58
CA CYS A 12 4.01 16.68 -2.31
C CYS A 12 3.89 17.56 -3.56
N ALA A 13 5.01 18.10 -4.04
CA ALA A 13 5.04 18.97 -5.22
C ALA A 13 4.67 18.23 -6.51
N ASP A 14 4.86 16.91 -6.55
CA ASP A 14 4.44 16.02 -7.64
C ASP A 14 2.93 15.72 -7.65
N GLY A 15 2.15 16.41 -6.80
CA GLY A 15 0.72 16.25 -6.69
C GLY A 15 0.28 15.04 -5.86
N THR A 16 1.21 14.22 -5.35
CA THR A 16 0.88 13.08 -4.49
C THR A 16 0.57 13.50 -3.06
N GLN A 17 -0.18 12.66 -2.34
CA GLN A 17 -0.37 12.79 -0.90
C GLN A 17 0.42 11.70 -0.17
N MET A 18 1.45 12.10 0.56
CA MET A 18 2.18 11.22 1.46
C MET A 18 1.47 11.13 2.81
N LYS A 19 1.27 9.91 3.29
CA LYS A 19 0.78 9.60 4.64
C LYS A 19 1.69 8.59 5.31
N GLU A 20 1.98 8.82 6.58
CA GLU A 20 2.61 7.84 7.45
C GLU A 20 1.58 7.18 8.35
N PHE A 21 1.66 5.87 8.49
CA PHE A 21 0.73 5.07 9.27
C PHE A 21 1.47 4.28 10.34
N VAL A 22 0.84 4.17 11.52
CA VAL A 22 1.25 3.25 12.58
C VAL A 22 0.49 1.95 12.43
N LEU A 23 1.21 0.84 12.54
CA LEU A 23 0.73 -0.52 12.40
C LEU A 23 0.61 -1.19 13.77
N SER A 24 -0.27 -2.18 13.87
CA SER A 24 -0.47 -2.95 15.11
C SER A 24 0.61 -3.99 15.35
N ALA A 25 1.44 -4.27 14.35
CA ALA A 25 2.51 -5.25 14.35
C ALA A 25 3.61 -4.80 13.38
N PRO A 26 4.86 -5.25 13.57
CA PRO A 26 5.95 -4.96 12.65
C PRO A 26 5.67 -5.43 11.20
N LEU A 27 6.16 -4.67 10.23
CA LEU A 27 6.29 -5.10 8.84
C LEU A 27 7.22 -6.31 8.75
N THR A 28 6.90 -7.23 7.85
CA THR A 28 7.72 -8.43 7.61
C THR A 28 8.13 -8.50 6.14
N ALA A 29 9.22 -9.22 5.84
CA ALA A 29 9.62 -9.46 4.45
C ALA A 29 8.54 -10.25 3.70
N GLU A 30 7.83 -11.13 4.40
CA GLU A 30 6.71 -11.93 3.91
C GLU A 30 5.52 -11.05 3.52
N PHE A 31 5.25 -9.97 4.26
CA PHE A 31 4.23 -9.00 3.88
C PHE A 31 4.57 -8.35 2.54
N PHE A 32 5.81 -7.90 2.36
CA PHE A 32 6.24 -7.36 1.07
C PHE A 32 6.24 -8.43 -0.04
N SER A 33 6.56 -9.68 0.26
CA SER A 33 6.42 -10.78 -0.70
C SER A 33 4.96 -10.97 -1.14
N TYR A 34 4.01 -10.92 -0.20
CA TYR A 34 2.57 -10.94 -0.46
C TYR A 34 2.10 -9.76 -1.32
N LEU A 35 2.65 -8.56 -1.13
CA LEU A 35 2.28 -7.41 -1.95
C LEU A 35 2.60 -7.58 -3.44
N LYS A 36 3.52 -8.49 -3.81
CA LYS A 36 3.84 -8.80 -5.22
C LYS A 36 2.63 -9.32 -6.00
N ASP A 37 1.63 -9.86 -5.31
CA ASP A 37 0.40 -10.27 -5.96
C ASP A 37 -0.37 -9.07 -6.55
N PHE A 38 -0.19 -7.85 -6.05
CA PHE A 38 -1.02 -6.68 -6.38
C PHE A 38 -0.28 -5.56 -7.14
N GLY A 39 1.02 -5.72 -7.35
CA GLY A 39 1.89 -4.70 -7.92
C GLY A 39 3.37 -5.11 -7.89
N THR A 40 4.25 -4.13 -8.02
CA THR A 40 5.69 -4.38 -8.09
C THR A 40 6.34 -4.13 -6.74
N VAL A 41 7.15 -5.08 -6.27
CA VAL A 41 7.92 -4.93 -5.03
C VAL A 41 9.40 -4.96 -5.33
N THR A 42 10.13 -4.01 -4.78
CA THR A 42 11.58 -3.89 -4.92
C THR A 42 12.22 -3.80 -3.55
N ALA A 43 13.17 -4.68 -3.26
CA ALA A 43 14.05 -4.53 -2.11
C ALA A 43 15.17 -3.54 -2.48
N MET A 44 15.49 -2.59 -1.61
CA MET A 44 16.56 -1.62 -1.85
C MET A 44 17.67 -1.76 -0.80
N PRO A 45 18.57 -2.76 -0.95
CA PRO A 45 19.66 -2.97 0.00
C PRO A 45 20.61 -1.78 0.10
N GLY A 46 20.70 -0.94 -0.95
CA GLY A 46 21.50 0.29 -0.95
C GLY A 46 20.94 1.43 -0.08
N VAL A 47 19.69 1.35 0.38
CA VAL A 47 19.09 2.32 1.32
C VAL A 47 19.26 1.82 2.77
N GLY A 48 19.15 0.51 2.96
CA GLY A 48 19.33 -0.17 4.23
C GLY A 48 18.82 -1.61 4.12
N GLU A 49 19.41 -2.50 4.91
CA GLU A 49 18.93 -3.89 4.97
C GLU A 49 17.48 -3.92 5.44
N GLY A 50 16.63 -4.68 4.73
CA GLY A 50 15.20 -4.79 5.05
C GLY A 50 14.33 -3.62 4.56
N PHE A 51 14.84 -2.67 3.75
CA PHE A 51 14.00 -1.66 3.11
C PHE A 51 13.32 -2.19 1.84
N TYR A 52 12.00 -2.01 1.77
CA TYR A 52 11.20 -2.41 0.61
C TYR A 52 10.33 -1.27 0.10
N THR A 53 10.12 -1.26 -1.22
CA THR A 53 9.14 -0.41 -1.89
C THR A 53 8.14 -1.27 -2.64
N PHE A 54 6.87 -0.94 -2.53
CA PHE A 54 5.78 -1.50 -3.32
C PHE A 54 5.15 -0.38 -4.16
N GLU A 55 4.91 -0.65 -5.43
CA GLU A 55 4.30 0.27 -6.38
C GLU A 55 3.05 -0.38 -6.99
N LYS A 56 1.91 0.30 -6.84
CA LYS A 56 0.67 -0.01 -7.57
C LYS A 56 0.34 1.17 -8.49
N PRO A 57 0.60 1.06 -9.80
CA PRO A 57 0.39 2.15 -10.76
C PRO A 57 -1.01 2.74 -10.65
N ASP A 58 -1.09 4.05 -10.86
CA ASP A 58 -2.31 4.86 -10.76
C ASP A 58 -3.00 4.92 -9.39
N CYS A 59 -2.50 4.17 -8.39
CA CYS A 59 -3.10 4.11 -7.06
C CYS A 59 -2.18 4.74 -6.01
N PHE A 60 -1.22 3.96 -5.52
CA PHE A 60 -0.34 4.35 -4.42
C PHE A 60 0.93 3.50 -4.39
N SER A 61 1.90 3.98 -3.62
CA SER A 61 3.10 3.23 -3.25
C SER A 61 3.25 3.10 -1.74
N ILE A 62 3.90 2.03 -1.30
CA ILE A 62 4.16 1.73 0.11
C ILE A 62 5.67 1.58 0.29
N LYS A 63 6.24 2.23 1.30
CA LYS A 63 7.66 2.13 1.65
C LYS A 63 7.83 1.91 3.14
N GLY A 64 8.71 0.99 3.51
CA GLY A 64 8.99 0.71 4.92
C GLY A 64 10.12 -0.28 5.10
N PHE A 65 10.57 -0.38 6.35
CA PHE A 65 11.56 -1.36 6.77
C PHE A 65 10.87 -2.57 7.39
N ALA A 66 11.31 -3.77 7.06
CA ALA A 66 10.96 -4.96 7.83
C ALA A 66 11.45 -4.81 9.27
N GLY A 67 10.58 -5.08 10.24
CA GLY A 67 10.81 -4.82 11.67
C GLY A 67 10.15 -3.55 12.20
N ASP A 68 9.80 -2.59 11.33
CA ASP A 68 9.19 -1.34 11.75
C ASP A 68 7.67 -1.45 11.94
N THR A 69 7.13 -0.67 12.87
CA THR A 69 5.68 -0.52 13.09
C THR A 69 5.10 0.70 12.37
N THR A 70 5.88 1.32 11.51
CA THR A 70 5.50 2.50 10.73
C THR A 70 5.72 2.26 9.25
N VAL A 71 4.86 2.84 8.42
CA VAL A 71 4.95 2.73 6.97
C VAL A 71 4.59 4.04 6.29
N GLU A 72 5.37 4.43 5.29
CA GLU A 72 5.05 5.55 4.40
C GLU A 72 4.21 5.04 3.24
N VAL A 73 3.11 5.73 2.94
CA VAL A 73 2.28 5.48 1.76
C VAL A 73 2.13 6.77 0.98
N ARG A 74 2.36 6.72 -0.33
CA ARG A 74 2.11 7.86 -1.23
C ARG A 74 0.94 7.54 -2.12
N PHE A 75 -0.11 8.34 -2.04
CA PHE A 75 -1.30 8.21 -2.85
C PHE A 75 -1.24 9.16 -4.05
N ARG A 76 -1.74 8.68 -5.20
CA ARG A 76 -2.18 9.55 -6.28
C ARG A 76 -3.41 10.33 -5.79
N ARG A 77 -3.35 11.66 -5.84
CA ARG A 77 -4.33 12.54 -5.20
C ARG A 77 -5.73 12.38 -5.79
N GLU A 78 -5.81 12.15 -7.09
CA GLU A 78 -7.06 12.04 -7.84
C GLU A 78 -7.88 10.83 -7.41
N VAL A 79 -7.25 9.78 -6.88
CA VAL A 79 -7.93 8.51 -6.56
C VAL A 79 -7.76 8.07 -5.11
N ILE A 80 -7.32 8.96 -4.22
CA ILE A 80 -7.10 8.61 -2.81
C ILE A 80 -8.38 8.07 -2.15
N ASP A 81 -9.53 8.69 -2.43
CA ASP A 81 -10.82 8.29 -1.87
C ASP A 81 -11.32 6.93 -2.41
N LEU A 82 -10.83 6.53 -3.59
CA LEU A 82 -11.13 5.20 -4.16
C LEU A 82 -10.19 4.12 -3.60
N THR A 83 -8.94 4.48 -3.34
CA THR A 83 -7.85 3.51 -3.09
C THR A 83 -7.52 3.31 -1.61
N ALA A 84 -7.90 4.23 -0.73
CA ALA A 84 -7.63 4.14 0.71
C ALA A 84 -8.19 2.85 1.32
N ASP A 85 -9.45 2.49 1.04
CA ASP A 85 -10.06 1.27 1.57
C ASP A 85 -9.34 -0.01 1.15
N PHE A 86 -8.77 -0.01 -0.06
CA PHE A 86 -7.97 -1.13 -0.52
C PHE A 86 -6.64 -1.23 0.23
N LEU A 87 -5.99 -0.10 0.52
CA LEU A 87 -4.83 -0.09 1.41
C LEU A 87 -5.17 -0.72 2.77
N TYR A 88 -6.25 -0.27 3.43
CA TYR A 88 -6.66 -0.86 4.71
C TYR A 88 -6.93 -2.36 4.59
N SER A 89 -7.50 -2.82 3.47
CA SER A 89 -7.73 -4.23 3.18
C SER A 89 -6.42 -5.01 3.05
N LEU A 90 -5.39 -4.46 2.38
CA LEU A 90 -4.10 -5.12 2.19
C LEU A 90 -3.44 -5.47 3.53
N PHE A 91 -3.52 -4.56 4.50
CA PHE A 91 -3.03 -4.82 5.85
C PHE A 91 -3.97 -5.78 6.59
N ALA A 92 -5.25 -5.42 6.74
CA ALA A 92 -6.17 -6.16 7.60
C ALA A 92 -6.40 -7.64 7.18
N LEU A 93 -6.28 -7.95 5.89
CA LEU A 93 -6.45 -9.31 5.37
C LEU A 93 -5.14 -10.09 5.26
N TYR A 94 -4.01 -9.48 5.62
CA TYR A 94 -2.75 -10.19 5.83
C TYR A 94 -2.74 -10.80 7.24
N ARG A 95 -3.08 -12.10 7.32
CA ARG A 95 -3.16 -12.89 8.54
C ARG A 95 -1.92 -13.77 8.69
N ASP A 96 -0.79 -13.13 8.95
CA ASP A 96 0.48 -13.76 9.37
C ASP A 96 0.82 -15.06 8.60
N GLY A 97 0.87 -14.95 7.27
CA GLY A 97 1.21 -16.06 6.36
C GLY A 97 0.03 -16.66 5.58
N ASP A 98 -1.22 -16.39 5.99
CA ASP A 98 -2.44 -16.84 5.28
C ASP A 98 -3.32 -15.66 4.82
N PRO A 99 -2.88 -14.90 3.79
CA PRO A 99 -3.67 -13.79 3.28
C PRO A 99 -4.95 -14.27 2.58
N ASP A 100 -6.07 -13.56 2.79
CA ASP A 100 -7.32 -13.79 2.03
C ASP A 100 -7.22 -13.23 0.60
N LEU A 101 -6.38 -13.86 -0.22
CA LEU A 101 -6.07 -13.45 -1.60
C LEU A 101 -7.32 -13.42 -2.47
N ARG A 102 -8.26 -14.34 -2.28
CA ARG A 102 -9.50 -14.41 -3.06
C ARG A 102 -10.34 -13.14 -2.86
N THR A 103 -10.54 -12.74 -1.60
CA THR A 103 -11.28 -11.51 -1.29
C THR A 103 -10.56 -10.28 -1.84
N LEU A 104 -9.23 -10.22 -1.65
CA LEU A 104 -8.40 -9.11 -2.10
C LEU A 104 -8.38 -8.96 -3.62
N LYS A 105 -8.25 -10.05 -4.37
CA LYS A 105 -8.25 -10.04 -5.84
C LYS A 105 -9.56 -9.54 -6.42
N ARG A 106 -10.69 -9.92 -5.82
CA ARG A 106 -12.00 -9.38 -6.21
C ARG A 106 -12.11 -7.89 -5.92
N ARG A 107 -11.63 -7.43 -4.76
CA ARG A 107 -11.60 -6.01 -4.40
C ARG A 107 -10.69 -5.21 -5.34
N GLU A 108 -9.52 -5.76 -5.67
CA GLU A 108 -8.57 -5.17 -6.61
C GLU A 108 -9.21 -4.99 -7.98
N ALA A 109 -9.85 -6.02 -8.54
CA ALA A 109 -10.47 -5.92 -9.86
C ALA A 109 -11.52 -4.79 -9.91
N ALA A 110 -12.43 -4.75 -8.92
CA ALA A 110 -13.45 -3.71 -8.83
C ALA A 110 -12.85 -2.31 -8.61
N LEU A 111 -11.78 -2.21 -7.81
CA LEU A 111 -11.04 -0.96 -7.60
C LEU A 111 -10.43 -0.48 -8.92
N MET A 112 -9.73 -1.35 -9.64
CA MET A 112 -9.01 -0.96 -10.85
C MET A 112 -9.96 -0.47 -11.96
N THR A 113 -11.15 -1.07 -12.08
CA THR A 113 -12.20 -0.54 -12.98
C THR A 113 -12.57 0.89 -12.61
N ARG A 114 -12.87 1.15 -11.33
CA ARG A 114 -13.26 2.49 -10.85
C ARG A 114 -12.14 3.52 -10.99
N VAL A 115 -10.89 3.12 -10.70
CA VAL A 115 -9.71 3.97 -10.86
C VAL A 115 -9.50 4.32 -12.34
N HIS A 116 -9.62 3.33 -13.23
CA HIS A 116 -9.47 3.56 -14.67
C HIS A 116 -10.56 4.49 -15.21
N GLU A 117 -11.83 4.25 -14.85
CA GLU A 117 -12.94 5.11 -15.22
C GLU A 117 -12.76 6.55 -14.69
N HIS A 118 -12.31 6.71 -13.45
CA HIS A 118 -12.11 8.04 -12.87
C HIS A 118 -10.96 8.82 -13.52
N LEU A 119 -9.88 8.13 -13.91
CA LEU A 119 -8.68 8.77 -14.45
C LEU A 119 -8.72 8.98 -15.97
N TYR A 120 -9.37 8.06 -16.69
CA TYR A 120 -9.30 7.96 -18.15
C TYR A 120 -10.67 7.85 -18.82
N GLY A 121 -11.73 7.60 -18.05
CA GLY A 121 -13.10 7.64 -18.56
C GLY A 121 -13.48 9.08 -18.89
N ARG A 122 -13.86 9.30 -20.14
CA ARG A 122 -14.50 10.56 -20.57
C ARG A 122 -15.95 10.60 -20.12
#